data_AF-A0A965EG98-F1
#
_entry.id   AF-A0A965EG98-F1
#
_cell.length_a   1.000
_cell.length_b   1.000
_cell.length_c   1.000
_cell.angle_alpha   90.00
_cell.angle_beta   90.00
_cell.angle_gamma   90.00
#
_symmetry.space_group_name_H-M   'P 1'
#
loop_
_entity.id
_entity.type
_entity.pdbx_description
1 polymer ?
#
loop_
_entity_poly.entity_id
_entity_poly.type
_entity_poly.pdbx_seq_one_letter_code
_entity_poly.pdbx_strand_id
1 'polypeptide(L)' 'MHFEQVHNDFFDQLKTKYPHLNSSDLKLCALLKLKLDTKEIASIMNISPQSVKVARSRLRKKLELDLTSNLSAFITQI' A
#
# COMPACT_ATOMS: atom_id res chain seq x y z
N MET A 1 23.05 1.23 9.96
CA MET A 1 21.88 0.59 10.58
C MET A 1 20.72 1.58 10.50
N HIS A 2 19.94 1.57 9.41
CA HIS A 2 18.78 2.49 9.28
C HIS A 2 17.74 2.04 8.25
N PHE A 3 17.81 0.80 7.78
CA PHE A 3 16.86 0.30 6.78
C PHE A 3 15.63 -0.33 7.44
N GLU A 4 15.77 -0.91 8.63
CA GLU A 4 14.67 -1.62 9.32
C GLU A 4 13.77 -0.71 10.17
N GLN A 5 14.28 0.43 10.65
CA GLN A 5 13.49 1.34 11.50
C GLN A 5 12.43 2.12 10.71
N VAL A 6 12.76 2.58 9.50
CA VAL A 6 11.81 3.33 8.65
C VAL A 6 10.67 2.44 8.16
N HIS A 7 10.97 1.17 7.87
CA HIS A 7 9.93 0.21 7.51
C HIS A 7 9.04 -0.15 8.69
N ASN A 8 9.60 -0.33 9.89
CA ASN A 8 8.79 -0.64 11.07
C ASN A 8 7.80 0.47 11.41
N ASP A 9 8.23 1.73 11.42
CA ASP A 9 7.35 2.86 11.77
C ASP A 9 6.18 3.00 10.79
N PHE A 10 6.44 2.86 9.49
CA PHE A 10 5.39 2.88 8.47
C PHE A 10 4.36 1.76 8.64
N PHE A 11 4.80 0.52 8.86
CA PHE A 11 3.89 -0.60 9.07
C PHE A 11 3.14 -0.49 10.39
N ASP A 12 3.79 0.03 11.44
CA ASP A 12 3.17 0.26 12.74
C ASP A 12 2.09 1.34 12.66
N GLN A 13 2.38 2.48 12.02
CA GLN A 13 1.40 3.53 11.75
C GLN A 13 0.21 3.01 10.94
N LEU A 14 0.45 2.20 9.89
CA LEU A 14 -0.62 1.61 9.09
C LEU A 14 -1.46 0.63 9.90
N LYS A 15 -0.85 -0.23 10.72
CA LYS A 15 -1.59 -1.18 11.58
C LYS A 15 -2.35 -0.47 12.69
N THR A 16 -1.79 0.60 13.24
CA THR A 16 -2.41 1.41 14.30
C THR A 16 -3.60 2.22 13.75
N LYS A 17 -3.45 2.87 12.59
CA LYS A 17 -4.53 3.64 11.95
C LYS A 17 -5.56 2.75 11.25
N TYR A 18 -5.11 1.64 10.66
CA TYR A 18 -5.94 0.76 9.83
C TYR A 18 -5.73 -0.72 10.21
N PRO A 19 -6.20 -1.14 11.41
CA PRO A 19 -6.00 -2.51 11.90
C PRO A 19 -6.71 -3.58 11.07
N HIS A 20 -7.66 -3.19 10.20
CA HIS A 20 -8.36 -4.07 9.25
C HIS A 20 -7.60 -4.34 7.95
N LEU A 21 -6.42 -3.73 7.76
CA LEU A 21 -5.54 -4.09 6.66
C LEU A 21 -4.89 -5.44 6.91
N ASN A 22 -5.10 -6.37 5.98
CA ASN A 22 -4.44 -7.66 6.01
C ASN A 22 -3.05 -7.59 5.37
N SER A 23 -2.24 -8.64 5.56
CA SER A 23 -0.84 -8.66 5.11
C SER A 23 -0.64 -8.35 3.62
N SER A 24 -1.59 -8.72 2.76
CA SER A 24 -1.56 -8.38 1.33
C SER A 24 -1.75 -6.88 1.08
N ASP A 25 -2.60 -6.20 1.85
CA ASP A 25 -2.79 -4.76 1.77
C ASP A 25 -1.54 -4.02 2.26
N LEU A 26 -0.96 -4.47 3.37
CA LEU A 26 0.28 -3.90 3.90
C LEU A 26 1.43 -4.04 2.88
N LYS A 27 1.56 -5.21 2.24
CA LYS A 27 2.51 -5.39 1.13
C LYS A 27 2.23 -4.43 -0.01
N LEU A 28 0.97 -4.28 -0.43
CA LEU A 28 0.60 -3.33 -1.48
C LEU A 28 0.99 -1.90 -1.10
N CYS A 29 0.71 -1.45 0.14
CA CYS A 29 1.14 -0.15 0.65
C CYS A 29 2.66 0.02 0.59
N ALA A 30 3.43 -0.98 1.00
CA ALA A 30 4.89 -0.93 0.93
C ALA A 30 5.39 -0.79 -0.52
N LEU A 31 4.81 -1.55 -1.46
CA LEU A 31 5.17 -1.44 -2.88
C LEU A 31 4.79 -0.07 -3.47
N LEU A 32 3.68 0.52 -3.01
CA LEU A 32 3.28 1.88 -3.40
C LEU A 32 4.22 2.95 -2.83
N LYS A 33 4.67 2.79 -1.57
CA LYS A 33 5.67 3.63 -0.92
C LYS A 33 6.99 3.64 -1.71
N LEU A 34 7.37 2.49 -2.28
CA LEU A 34 8.52 2.33 -3.16
C LEU A 34 8.32 2.93 -4.57
N LYS A 35 7.20 3.63 -4.81
CA LYS A 35 6.85 4.25 -6.10
C LYS A 35 6.80 3.25 -7.27
N LEU A 36 6.45 2.00 -6.98
CA LEU A 36 6.33 0.97 -8.00
C LEU A 36 5.01 1.12 -8.78
N ASP A 37 5.11 0.87 -10.08
CA ASP A 37 3.97 0.89 -10.98
C ASP A 37 3.16 -0.41 -10.93
N THR A 38 1.93 -0.35 -11.45
CA THR A 38 0.98 -1.49 -11.40
C THR A 38 1.57 -2.79 -11.96
N LYS A 39 2.42 -2.69 -13.00
CA LYS A 39 3.07 -3.84 -13.65
C LYS A 39 4.18 -4.45 -12.78
N GLU A 40 4.98 -3.60 -12.13
CA GLU A 40 6.02 -4.04 -11.19
C GLU A 40 5.40 -4.72 -9.98
N ILE A 41 4.36 -4.09 -9.41
CA ILE A 41 3.59 -4.65 -8.29
C ILE A 41 2.98 -6.00 -8.68
N ALA A 42 2.39 -6.11 -9.87
CA ALA A 42 1.81 -7.34 -10.39
C ALA A 42 2.85 -8.48 -10.47
N SER A 43 4.04 -8.17 -10.99
CA SER A 43 5.13 -9.13 -11.11
C SER A 43 5.64 -9.58 -9.73
N ILE A 44 5.85 -8.63 -8.80
CA ILE A 44 6.33 -8.94 -7.44
C ILE A 44 5.30 -9.74 -6.63
N MET A 45 4.02 -9.39 -6.76
CA MET A 45 2.93 -10.10 -6.08
C MET A 45 2.52 -11.39 -6.80
N ASN A 46 3.12 -11.68 -7.97
CA ASN A 46 2.80 -12.82 -8.83
C ASN A 46 1.29 -12.91 -9.14
N ILE A 47 0.67 -11.78 -9.46
CA ILE A 47 -0.74 -11.65 -9.82
C ILE A 47 -0.91 -10.81 -11.09
N SER A 48 -2.09 -10.87 -11.70
CA SER A 48 -2.39 -10.03 -12.87
C SER A 48 -2.46 -8.53 -12.52
N PRO A 49 -2.07 -7.63 -13.44
CA PRO A 49 -2.21 -6.18 -13.23
C PRO A 49 -3.65 -5.73 -13.01
N GLN A 50 -4.64 -6.48 -13.53
CA GLN A 50 -6.05 -6.28 -13.23
C GLN A 50 -6.34 -6.46 -11.73
N SER A 51 -5.78 -7.51 -11.12
CA SER A 51 -5.93 -7.81 -9.69
C SER A 51 -5.31 -6.71 -8.83
N VAL A 52 -4.18 -6.12 -9.26
CA VAL A 52 -3.58 -4.95 -8.59
C VAL A 52 -4.52 -3.74 -8.63
N LYS A 53 -5.18 -3.47 -9.76
CA LYS A 53 -6.16 -2.38 -9.85
C LYS A 53 -7.33 -2.58 -8.88
N VAL A 54 -7.85 -3.81 -8.79
CA VAL A 54 -8.91 -4.16 -7.84
C VAL A 54 -8.42 -4.02 -6.39
N ALA A 55 -7.22 -4.50 -6.09
CA ALA A 55 -6.60 -4.36 -4.77
C ALA A 55 -6.41 -2.89 -4.38
N ARG A 56 -5.94 -2.03 -5.29
CA ARG A 56 -5.86 -0.57 -5.08
C ARG A 56 -7.23 0.06 -4.79
N SER A 57 -8.27 -0.34 -5.51
CA SER A 57 -9.64 0.15 -5.29
C SER A 57 -10.16 -0.25 -3.90
N ARG A 58 -9.95 -1.52 -3.51
CA ARG A 58 -10.31 -2.00 -2.17
C ARG A 58 -9.51 -1.29 -1.08
N LEU A 59 -8.21 -1.13 -1.28
CA LEU A 59 -7.32 -0.44 -0.36
C LEU A 59 -7.75 1.00 -0.15
N ARG A 60 -8.13 1.74 -1.21
CA ARG A 60 -8.70 3.10 -1.06
C ARG A 60 -9.92 3.13 -0.16
N LYS A 61 -10.86 2.19 -0.34
CA LYS A 61 -12.04 2.09 0.52
C LYS A 61 -11.68 1.79 1.97
N LYS A 62 -10.70 0.90 2.19
CA LYS A 62 -10.20 0.58 3.54
C LYS A 62 -9.50 1.76 4.20
N LEU A 63 -8.79 2.57 3.44
CA LEU A 63 -8.12 3.77 3.92
C LEU A 63 -9.05 4.99 4.02
N GLU A 64 -10.33 4.81 3.69
CA GLU A 64 -11.36 5.86 3.69
C GLU A 64 -10.95 7.08 2.84
N LEU A 65 -10.24 6.82 1.74
CA LEU A 65 -9.78 7.86 0.82
C LEU A 65 -10.86 8.24 -0.18
N ASP A 66 -11.01 9.54 -0.38
CA ASP A 66 -11.90 10.08 -1.41
C ASP A 66 -11.43 9.70 -2.82
N LEU A 67 -12.35 9.63 -3.77
CA LEU A 67 -12.08 9.32 -5.18
C LEU A 67 -11.08 10.28 -5.82
N THR A 68 -11.06 11.52 -5.34
CA THR A 68 -10.13 12.57 -5.78
C THR A 68 -8.73 12.43 -5.18
N SER A 69 -8.57 11.63 -4.11
CA SER A 69 -7.31 11.49 -3.40
C SER A 69 -6.36 10.49 -4.07
N ASN A 70 -5.10 10.90 -4.19
CA ASN A 70 -4.07 10.05 -4.76
C ASN A 70 -3.54 9.06 -3.72
N LEU A 71 -3.93 7.79 -3.84
CA LEU A 71 -3.48 6.70 -2.96
C LEU A 71 -1.96 6.66 -2.80
N SER A 72 -1.19 6.77 -3.88
CA SER A 72 0.27 6.68 -3.81
C SER A 72 0.88 7.86 -3.04
N ALA A 73 0.33 9.07 -3.23
CA ALA A 73 0.75 10.25 -2.47
C ALA A 73 0.42 10.11 -0.99
N PHE A 74 -0.80 9.66 -0.67
CA PHE A 74 -1.23 9.39 0.71
C PHE A 74 -0.30 8.41 1.42
N ILE A 75 -0.03 7.26 0.79
CA ILE A 75 0.89 6.24 1.33
C ILE A 75 2.31 6.78 1.50
N THR A 76 2.76 7.68 0.63
CA THR A 76 4.08 8.31 0.75
C THR A 76 4.18 9.21 1.97
N GLN A 77 3.07 9.85 2.37
CA GLN A 77 2.98 10.78 3.50
C GLN A 77 2.76 10.13 4.88
N ILE A 78 2.45 8.83 4.94
CA ILE A 78 2.45 8.05 6.20
C ILE A 78 3.88 7.76 6.60
#